data_AF-A0A661CYK9-F1
#
_entry.id   AF-A0A661CYK9-F1
#
_cell.length_a   1.000
_cell.length_b   1.000
_cell.length_c   1.000
_cell.angle_alpha   90.00
_cell.angle_beta   90.00
_cell.angle_gamma   90.00
#
_symmetry.space_group_name_H-M   'P 1'
#
loop_
_entity.id
_entity.type
_entity.pdbx_description
1 polymer ?
#
loop_
_entity_poly.entity_id
_entity_poly.type
_entity_poly.pdbx_seq_one_letter_code
_entity_poly.pdbx_strand_id
1 'polypeptide(L)' 'PPPASELEALHKLAKMGNMRRIKEQATQLEAFDPKYRPFASKLQELAKGFKRKQLLTLINDFQKDSQK' A
#
# COMPACT_ATOMS: atom_id res chain seq x y z
N PRO A 1 2.29 -8.49 -9.02
CA PRO A 1 2.78 -7.19 -8.49
C PRO A 1 1.85 -6.00 -8.82
N PRO A 2 1.50 -5.15 -7.83
CA PRO A 2 0.89 -3.85 -8.11
C PRO A 2 1.89 -2.95 -8.85
N PRO A 3 1.43 -2.03 -9.71
CA PRO A 3 2.33 -1.21 -10.51
C PRO A 3 3.22 -0.34 -9.61
N ALA A 4 4.49 -0.16 -10.02
CA ALA A 4 5.48 0.60 -9.27
C ALA A 4 4.98 2.01 -8.89
N SER A 5 4.19 2.65 -9.76
CA SER A 5 3.58 3.95 -9.50
C SER A 5 2.64 3.96 -8.28
N GLU A 6 1.84 2.91 -8.09
CA GLU A 6 0.93 2.78 -6.93
C GLU A 6 1.72 2.54 -5.64
N LEU A 7 2.75 1.70 -5.71
CA LEU A 7 3.61 1.42 -4.57
C LEU A 7 4.43 2.65 -4.16
N GLU A 8 4.91 3.43 -5.11
CA GLU A 8 5.65 4.66 -4.81
C GLU A 8 4.73 5.73 -4.19
N ALA A 9 3.49 5.85 -4.68
CA ALA A 9 2.46 6.69 -4.08
C ALA A 9 2.19 6.25 -2.64
N LEU A 10 1.93 4.96 -2.41
CA LEU A 10 1.75 4.39 -1.07
C LEU A 10 2.94 4.67 -0.15
N HIS A 11 4.18 4.52 -0.64
CA HIS A 11 5.40 4.76 0.11
C HIS A 11 5.51 6.23 0.55
N LYS A 12 5.23 7.17 -0.35
CA LYS A 12 5.18 8.60 -0.05
C LYS A 12 4.10 8.92 1.00
N LEU A 13 2.90 8.37 0.82
CA LEU A 13 1.78 8.58 1.75
C LEU A 13 2.09 8.00 3.15
N ALA A 14 2.75 6.84 3.23
CA ALA A 14 3.21 6.22 4.47
C ALA A 14 4.23 7.07 5.21
N LYS A 15 5.20 7.64 4.49
CA LYS A 15 6.19 8.59 5.04
C LYS A 15 5.52 9.87 5.53
N MET A 16 4.54 10.38 4.80
CA MET A 16 3.76 11.56 5.18
C MET A 16 2.76 11.30 6.32
N GLY A 17 2.49 10.03 6.67
CA GLY A 17 1.48 9.66 7.65
C GLY A 17 0.04 9.89 7.17
N ASN A 18 -0.17 9.92 5.85
CA ASN A 18 -1.43 10.32 5.24
C ASN A 18 -2.40 9.13 5.12
N MET A 19 -2.96 8.71 6.26
CA MET A 19 -3.79 7.51 6.37
C MET A 19 -5.05 7.53 5.51
N ARG A 20 -5.58 8.72 5.20
CA ARG A 20 -6.77 8.88 4.34
C ARG A 20 -6.47 8.44 2.92
N ARG A 21 -5.39 8.97 2.35
CA ARG A 21 -4.92 8.64 1.01
C ARG A 21 -4.45 7.19 0.88
N ILE A 22 -3.84 6.63 1.92
CA ILE A 22 -3.45 5.20 1.94
C ILE A 22 -4.67 4.31 1.73
N LYS A 23 -5.82 4.61 2.36
CA LYS A 23 -7.05 3.85 2.17
C LYS A 23 -7.61 4.01 0.76
N GLU A 24 -7.61 5.23 0.22
CA GLU A 24 -8.06 5.49 -1.16
C GLU A 24 -7.23 4.68 -2.16
N GLN A 25 -5.90 4.72 -2.03
CA GLN A 25 -4.97 3.97 -2.88
C GLN A 25 -5.19 2.45 -2.77
N ALA A 26 -5.39 1.94 -1.55
CA ALA A 26 -5.71 0.54 -1.31
C ALA A 26 -7.02 0.12 -2.00
N THR A 27 -8.06 0.95 -1.93
CA THR A 27 -9.35 0.69 -2.60
C THR A 27 -9.23 0.79 -4.12
N GLN A 28 -8.43 1.70 -4.66
CA GLN A 28 -8.16 1.76 -6.10
C GLN A 28 -7.47 0.47 -6.59
N LEU A 29 -6.49 -0.02 -5.83
CA LEU A 29 -5.83 -1.30 -6.12
C LEU A 29 -6.80 -2.49 -6.08
N GLU A 30 -7.67 -2.57 -5.07
CA GLU A 30 -8.66 -3.65 -4.99
C GLU A 30 -9.66 -3.62 -6.15
N ALA A 31 -10.05 -2.40 -6.58
CA ALA A 31 -10.98 -2.20 -7.68
C ALA A 31 -10.34 -2.49 -9.04
N PHE A 32 -9.03 -2.24 -9.17
CA PHE A 32 -8.27 -2.51 -10.39
C PHE A 32 -8.07 -4.01 -10.62
N ASP A 33 -7.73 -4.77 -9.58
CA ASP A 33 -7.64 -6.22 -9.67
C ASP A 33 -7.94 -6.89 -8.32
N PRO A 34 -8.89 -7.83 -8.27
CA PRO A 34 -9.27 -8.50 -7.03
C PRO A 34 -8.12 -9.28 -6.39
N LYS A 35 -7.04 -9.60 -7.13
CA LYS A 35 -5.83 -10.20 -6.54
C LYS A 35 -5.14 -9.30 -5.52
N TYR A 36 -5.38 -7.99 -5.57
CA TYR A 36 -4.82 -7.03 -4.63
C TYR A 36 -5.68 -6.84 -3.38
N ARG A 37 -6.88 -7.45 -3.28
CA ARG A 37 -7.70 -7.43 -2.05
C ARG A 37 -6.91 -7.74 -0.76
N PRO A 38 -6.14 -8.84 -0.66
CA PRO A 38 -5.40 -9.13 0.56
C PRO A 38 -4.33 -8.09 0.88
N PHE A 39 -3.76 -7.43 -0.14
CA PHE A 39 -2.80 -6.33 0.02
C PHE A 39 -3.48 -5.04 0.49
N ALA A 40 -4.57 -4.65 -0.18
CA ALA A 40 -5.40 -3.49 0.16
C ALA A 40 -5.95 -3.58 1.58
N SER A 41 -6.47 -4.75 1.96
CA SER A 41 -6.99 -5.00 3.30
C SER A 41 -5.89 -4.87 4.37
N LYS A 42 -4.70 -5.44 4.12
CA LYS A 42 -3.53 -5.27 4.99
C LYS A 42 -3.09 -3.80 5.10
N LEU A 43 -3.08 -3.05 4.00
CA LEU A 43 -2.78 -1.62 4.01
C LEU A 43 -3.75 -0.84 4.89
N GLN A 44 -5.05 -1.11 4.77
CA GLN A 44 -6.08 -0.45 5.57
C GLN A 44 -5.97 -0.81 7.06
N GLU A 45 -5.66 -2.07 7.41
CA GLU A 45 -5.41 -2.49 8.79
C GLU A 45 -4.17 -1.81 9.39
N LEU A 46 -3.06 -1.77 8.65
CA LEU A 46 -1.82 -1.12 9.09
C LEU A 46 -2.02 0.41 9.23
N ALA A 47 -2.82 1.02 8.35
CA ALA A 47 -3.18 2.44 8.43
C ALA A 47 -4.07 2.73 9.64
N LYS A 48 -5.03 1.85 9.97
CA LYS A 48 -5.84 1.95 11.20
C LYS A 48 -4.97 1.83 12.45
N GLY A 49 -4.01 0.91 12.46
CA GLY A 49 -3.09 0.73 13.58
C GLY A 49 -1.96 1.77 13.67
N PHE A 50 -1.94 2.78 12.78
CA PHE A 50 -0.86 3.77 12.67
C PHE A 50 0.55 3.15 12.58
N LYS A 51 0.64 1.92 12.07
CA LYS A 51 1.87 1.14 12.06
C LYS A 51 2.76 1.53 10.88
N ARG A 52 3.25 2.77 10.85
CA ARG A 52 4.05 3.34 9.75
C ARG A 52 5.22 2.44 9.35
N LYS A 53 5.94 1.86 10.32
CA LYS A 53 7.05 0.93 10.05
C LYS A 53 6.59 -0.30 9.26
N GLN A 54 5.52 -0.97 9.70
CA GLN A 54 4.98 -2.13 9.00
C GLN A 54 4.43 -1.77 7.62
N LEU A 55 3.83 -0.57 7.49
CA LEU A 55 3.31 -0.07 6.23
C LEU A 55 4.45 0.13 5.21
N LEU A 56 5.55 0.74 5.63
CA LEU A 56 6.76 0.89 4.82
C LEU A 56 7.37 -0.46 4.45
N THR A 57 7.48 -1.40 5.39
CA THR A 57 7.99 -2.74 5.11
C THR A 57 7.15 -3.47 4.08
N LEU A 58 5.82 -3.46 4.24
CA LEU A 58 4.90 -4.09 3.28
C LEU A 58 5.08 -3.48 1.89
N ILE A 59 5.03 -2.15 1.76
CA ILE A 59 5.15 -1.49 0.46
C ILE A 59 6.51 -1.78 -0.19
N ASN A 60 7.59 -1.73 0.59
CA ASN A 60 8.94 -2.00 0.10
C ASN A 60 9.12 -3.46 -0.36
N ASP A 61 8.51 -4.42 0.33
CA ASP A 61 8.53 -5.84 -0.04
C ASP A 61 7.86 -6.05 -1.42
N PHE A 62 6.67 -5.48 -1.61
CA PHE A 62 5.96 -5.50 -2.89
C PHE A 62 6.66 -4.68 -3.99
N GLN A 63 7.37 -3.61 -3.63
CA GLN A 63 8.14 -2.79 -4.57
C GLN A 63 9.37 -3.54 -5.10
N LYS A 64 10.02 -4.34 -4.24
CA LYS A 64 11.11 -5.23 -4.67
C LYS A 64 10.63 -6.37 -5.56
N ASP A 65 9.46 -6.94 -5.29
CA ASP A 65 8.86 -7.99 -6.13
C ASP A 65 8.55 -7.50 -7.55
N SER A 66 8.12 -6.24 -7.71
CA SER A 66 7.78 -5.67 -9.01
C SER A 66 8.97 -5.17 -9.84
N GLN A 67 10.18 -5.10 -9.26
CA GLN A 67 11.38 -4.60 -9.93
C GLN A 67 12.32 -5.73 -10.41
N LYS A 68 11.88 -6.99 -10.30
CA LYS A 68 12.63 -8.17 -10.72
C LYS A 68 11.93 -8.86 -11.89
#